data_AF-A0AAE4D421-F1
#
_entry.id   AF-A0AAE4D421-F1
#
_cell.length_a   1.000
_cell.length_b   1.000
_cell.length_c   1.000
_cell.angle_alpha   90.00
_cell.angle_beta   90.00
_cell.angle_gamma   90.00
#
_symmetry.space_group_name_H-M   'P 1'
#
loop_
_entity.id
_entity.type
_entity.pdbx_description
1 polymer ?
#
loop_
_entity_poly.entity_id
_entity_poly.type
_entity_poly.pdbx_seq_one_letter_code
_entity_poly.pdbx_strand_id
1 'polypeptide(L)'
;MDQAYRNTARAFACAAVTVAGAISLLPGSAAAKTPAERQTYVESGTYSAELKAAIDPAKQWITRRAAANAKQTQACEAAGYPVGSADPGPDPQADYSVVVPEPAPEAVAAVRLTPARARTAVKRAQRSVSADRARVRSLSRRLARAQRDTAALRRSLAKARRALKQSQQALAAARKALDKALRTPAPGGNTNPVPTTPAPATPKPDLGNDVPPIEQPPAPDPDVTKKSCAAVEKLAIGFDADETAFSNYHAFAPTANYQDLFSIRNQALGTGIALGPVLELYRLARRYEVSVFIITARFDPILADPSNRALYESGSLCRAPYDAIGLCGIDLTRYDYRGITQRNLAEAGYTEVEGLYMRPENGTDKGVVKASQRAELERRRGYEVIAMVGDNGSDIAGGWYEKGFRIPTLD
;
A
#
# COMPACT_ATOMS: atom_id res chain seq x y z
N MET A 1 30.61 24.28 49.33
CA MET A 1 29.48 23.47 48.83
C MET A 1 28.18 24.04 49.36
N ASP A 2 27.42 24.88 48.67
CA ASP A 2 27.61 25.70 47.46
C ASP A 2 26.31 26.53 47.38
N GLN A 3 26.26 27.85 47.58
CA GLN A 3 26.80 28.95 46.75
C GLN A 3 26.49 28.86 45.23
N ALA A 4 25.70 27.89 44.76
CA ALA A 4 25.44 27.69 43.32
C ALA A 4 23.95 27.70 42.92
N TYR A 5 23.00 28.08 43.79
CA TYR A 5 21.57 27.97 43.46
C TYR A 5 20.69 29.21 43.70
N ARG A 6 21.26 30.40 43.99
CA ARG A 6 20.40 31.55 44.32
C ARG A 6 20.67 32.89 43.63
N ASN A 7 21.67 33.02 42.77
CA ASN A 7 21.91 34.30 42.09
C ASN A 7 22.11 34.10 40.59
N THR A 8 21.06 34.37 39.80
CA THR A 8 21.11 35.08 38.50
C THR A 8 19.73 35.09 37.83
N ALA A 9 18.79 35.77 38.49
CA ALA A 9 17.70 36.42 37.77
C ALA A 9 18.09 37.90 37.60
N ARG A 10 18.08 38.37 36.35
CA ARG A 10 18.15 39.77 35.89
C ARG A 10 19.52 40.46 35.93
N ALA A 11 20.19 40.49 34.78
CA ALA A 11 20.59 41.73 34.11
C ALA A 11 21.38 41.39 32.84
N PHE A 12 20.79 41.59 31.66
CA PHE A 12 21.44 42.27 30.54
C PHE A 12 20.36 42.59 29.51
N ALA A 13 19.91 43.85 29.56
CA ALA A 13 19.22 44.49 28.46
C ALA A 13 20.25 44.98 27.44
N CYS A 14 19.80 45.10 26.18
CA CYS A 14 20.42 45.82 25.07
C CYS A 14 21.59 45.15 24.35
N ALA A 15 21.26 44.29 23.38
CA ALA A 15 21.83 44.37 22.04
C ALA A 15 20.72 44.04 21.02
N ALA A 16 20.03 45.08 20.57
CA ALA A 16 19.12 44.99 19.44
C ALA A 16 19.97 44.83 18.17
N VAL A 17 20.14 43.59 17.72
CA VAL A 17 20.46 43.29 16.33
C VAL A 17 19.19 42.74 15.72
N THR A 18 18.56 43.57 14.89
CA THR A 18 17.51 43.19 13.96
C THR A 18 18.07 42.18 12.96
N VAL A 19 18.12 40.90 13.34
CA VAL A 19 18.02 39.83 12.37
C VAL A 19 16.53 39.70 12.08
N ALA A 20 16.11 40.23 10.94
CA ALA A 20 14.83 39.88 10.33
C ALA A 20 14.83 38.37 10.09
N GLY A 21 14.46 37.62 11.12
CA GLY A 21 14.24 36.20 11.05
C GLY A 21 13.07 35.99 10.11
N ALA A 22 13.35 35.37 8.98
CA ALA A 22 12.35 34.64 8.23
C ALA A 22 11.65 33.72 9.24
N ILE A 23 10.45 34.10 9.66
CA ILE A 23 9.49 33.17 10.23
C ILE A 23 9.22 32.21 9.08
N SER A 24 9.99 31.13 9.05
CA SER A 24 9.65 29.95 8.28
C SER A 24 8.29 29.51 8.81
N LEU A 25 7.26 29.94 8.09
CA LEU A 25 5.92 29.38 8.18
C LEU A 25 6.11 27.86 8.14
N LEU A 26 5.85 27.22 9.28
CA LEU A 26 5.63 25.78 9.31
C LEU A 26 4.64 25.49 8.18
N PRO A 27 4.96 24.58 7.24
CA PRO A 27 4.01 24.26 6.20
C PRO A 27 2.76 23.70 6.90
N GLY A 28 1.67 24.45 6.80
CA GLY A 28 0.34 23.90 7.06
C GLY A 28 0.21 22.62 6.26
N SER A 29 -0.52 21.63 6.78
CA SER A 29 -0.75 20.36 6.08
C SER A 29 -1.10 20.68 4.62
N ALA A 30 -0.24 20.28 3.69
CA ALA A 30 -0.52 20.47 2.28
C ALA A 30 -1.92 19.92 2.00
N ALA A 31 -2.74 20.69 1.29
CA ALA A 31 -4.07 20.20 0.90
C ALA A 31 -3.91 18.88 0.13
N ALA A 32 -4.80 17.92 0.40
CA ALA A 32 -4.89 16.66 -0.33
C ALA A 32 -4.90 16.94 -1.85
N LYS A 33 -4.11 16.17 -2.62
CA LYS A 33 -4.04 16.37 -4.06
C LYS A 33 -5.38 16.03 -4.72
N THR A 34 -5.79 16.81 -5.71
CA THR A 34 -6.91 16.42 -6.57
C THR A 34 -6.52 15.24 -7.48
N PRO A 35 -7.49 14.51 -8.05
CA PRO A 35 -7.20 13.45 -9.02
C PRO A 35 -6.34 13.91 -10.20
N ALA A 36 -6.53 15.15 -10.69
CA ALA A 36 -5.75 15.70 -11.80
C ALA A 36 -4.30 16.03 -11.40
N GLU A 37 -4.11 16.56 -10.19
CA GLU A 37 -2.78 16.82 -9.64
C GLU A 37 -2.02 15.52 -9.38
N ARG A 38 -2.67 14.49 -8.82
CA ARG A 38 -2.09 13.15 -8.69
C ARG A 38 -1.66 12.59 -10.04
N GLN A 39 -2.54 12.65 -11.04
CA GLN A 39 -2.23 12.18 -12.38
C GLN A 39 -1.01 12.88 -12.95
N THR A 40 -1.00 14.21 -12.89
CA THR A 40 0.12 15.02 -13.41
C THR A 40 1.42 14.71 -12.68
N TYR A 41 1.37 14.57 -11.36
CA TYR A 41 2.53 14.27 -10.51
C TYR A 41 3.15 12.89 -10.78
N VAL A 42 2.32 11.91 -11.15
CA VAL A 42 2.77 10.57 -11.54
C VAL A 42 3.25 10.53 -12.99
N GLU A 43 2.47 11.08 -13.93
CA GLU A 43 2.79 11.09 -15.36
C GLU A 43 4.02 11.94 -15.71
N SER A 44 4.31 12.97 -14.92
CA SER A 44 5.55 13.76 -15.06
C SER A 44 6.81 12.97 -14.69
N GLY A 45 6.67 11.82 -14.02
CA GLY A 45 7.77 11.06 -13.42
C GLY A 45 8.30 11.66 -12.12
N THR A 46 7.76 12.80 -11.65
CA THR A 46 8.21 13.46 -10.41
C THR A 46 7.98 12.56 -9.20
N TYR A 47 6.80 11.95 -9.08
CA TYR A 47 6.52 11.02 -7.98
C TYR A 47 7.52 9.85 -7.94
N SER A 48 7.82 9.25 -9.09
CA SER A 48 8.81 8.15 -9.18
C SER A 48 10.22 8.60 -8.78
N ALA A 49 10.65 9.79 -9.21
CA ALA A 49 11.94 10.34 -8.87
C ALA A 49 12.06 10.64 -7.36
N GLU A 50 11.04 11.27 -6.77
CA GLU A 50 11.00 11.57 -5.34
C GLU A 50 10.90 10.30 -4.49
N LEU A 51 10.10 9.32 -4.92
CA LEU A 51 9.98 8.03 -4.24
C LEU A 51 11.32 7.30 -4.21
N LYS A 52 12.04 7.28 -5.35
CA LYS A 52 13.38 6.71 -5.41
C LYS A 52 14.35 7.47 -4.47
N ALA A 53 14.35 8.80 -4.53
CA ALA A 53 15.21 9.63 -3.71
C ALA A 53 14.95 9.47 -2.20
N ALA A 54 13.70 9.22 -1.80
CA ALA A 54 13.32 8.95 -0.42
C ALA A 54 13.78 7.55 0.06
N ILE A 55 13.80 6.56 -0.85
CA ILE A 55 14.13 5.17 -0.52
C ILE A 55 15.63 4.87 -0.57
N ASP A 56 16.40 5.53 -1.43
CA ASP A 56 17.84 5.28 -1.54
C ASP A 56 18.59 5.45 -0.18
N PRO A 57 18.31 6.48 0.64
CA PRO A 57 18.88 6.59 1.99
C PRO A 57 18.50 5.43 2.93
N ALA A 58 17.29 4.88 2.79
CA ALA A 58 16.84 3.73 3.56
C ALA A 58 17.61 2.47 3.16
N LYS A 59 17.81 2.24 1.86
CA LYS A 59 18.63 1.13 1.36
C LYS A 59 20.06 1.18 1.91
N GLN A 60 20.66 2.36 1.90
CA GLN A 60 22.01 2.58 2.44
C GLN A 60 22.07 2.37 3.96
N TRP A 61 21.04 2.81 4.68
CA TRP A 61 20.93 2.61 6.12
C TRP A 61 20.87 1.13 6.49
N ILE A 62 19.94 0.37 5.89
CA ILE A 62 19.79 -1.07 6.14
C ILE A 62 21.08 -1.82 5.82
N THR A 63 21.69 -1.52 4.67
CA THR A 63 22.96 -2.14 4.28
C THR A 63 24.03 -1.94 5.35
N ARG A 64 24.20 -0.72 5.86
CA ARG A 64 25.23 -0.44 6.89
C ARG A 64 24.88 -1.04 8.25
N ARG A 65 23.62 -0.92 8.68
CA ARG A 65 23.20 -1.32 10.02
C ARG A 65 23.11 -2.84 10.18
N ALA A 66 22.73 -3.55 9.13
CA ALA A 66 22.45 -4.98 9.19
C ALA A 66 23.60 -5.87 8.68
N ALA A 67 24.60 -5.36 7.95
CA ALA A 67 25.64 -6.20 7.33
C ALA A 67 26.36 -7.15 8.31
N ALA A 68 26.82 -6.64 9.46
CA ALA A 68 27.49 -7.47 10.46
C ALA A 68 26.53 -8.46 11.15
N ASN A 69 25.31 -8.00 11.45
CA ASN A 69 24.28 -8.81 12.10
C ASN A 69 23.80 -9.95 11.19
N ALA A 70 23.66 -9.69 9.89
CA ALA A 70 23.25 -10.66 8.88
C ALA A 70 24.23 -11.84 8.82
N LYS A 71 25.54 -11.55 8.77
CA LYS A 71 26.58 -12.60 8.77
C LYS A 71 26.49 -13.48 10.02
N GLN A 72 26.28 -12.88 11.19
CA GLN A 72 26.15 -13.63 12.44
C GLN A 72 24.85 -14.43 12.50
N THR A 73 23.74 -13.85 12.02
CA THR A 73 22.43 -14.50 11.94
C THR A 73 22.51 -15.75 11.08
N GLN A 74 23.06 -15.64 9.86
CA GLN A 74 23.25 -16.77 8.95
C GLN A 74 24.15 -17.86 9.55
N ALA A 75 25.23 -17.49 10.25
CA ALA A 75 26.10 -18.45 10.91
C ALA A 75 25.38 -19.21 12.05
N CYS A 76 24.54 -18.52 12.81
CA CYS A 76 23.72 -19.12 13.86
C CYS A 76 22.64 -20.06 13.31
N GLU A 77 21.96 -19.66 12.25
CA GLU A 77 20.98 -20.50 11.57
C GLU A 77 21.62 -21.75 10.96
N ALA A 78 22.78 -21.62 10.30
CA ALA A 78 23.53 -22.75 9.77
C ALA A 78 23.99 -23.73 10.87
N ALA A 79 24.23 -23.23 12.09
CA ALA A 79 24.56 -24.04 13.26
C ALA A 79 23.31 -24.59 14.00
N GLY A 80 22.09 -24.25 13.55
CA GLY A 80 20.83 -24.67 14.18
C GLY A 80 20.55 -23.99 15.53
N TYR A 81 21.16 -22.84 15.80
CA TYR A 81 20.93 -22.06 17.02
C TYR A 81 19.97 -20.90 16.77
N PRO A 82 18.98 -20.68 17.65
CA PRO A 82 18.08 -19.53 17.53
C PRO A 82 18.85 -18.22 17.75
N VAL A 83 18.47 -17.20 16.97
CA VAL A 83 19.01 -15.84 17.06
C VAL A 83 18.18 -15.00 18.01
N GLY A 84 18.85 -14.29 18.91
CA GLY A 84 18.24 -13.43 19.92
C GLY A 84 17.34 -14.17 20.93
N SER A 85 16.46 -13.42 21.59
CA SER A 85 15.48 -13.98 22.51
C SER A 85 14.33 -14.65 21.76
N ALA A 86 13.75 -15.68 22.39
CA ALA A 86 12.58 -16.37 21.86
C ALA A 86 11.44 -15.37 21.65
N ASP A 87 10.82 -15.41 20.47
CA ASP A 87 9.62 -14.63 20.20
C ASP A 87 8.41 -15.30 20.84
N PRO A 88 7.76 -14.70 21.85
CA PRO A 88 6.54 -15.25 22.42
C PRO A 88 5.34 -15.13 21.47
N GLY A 89 5.50 -14.48 20.32
CA GLY A 89 4.42 -14.13 19.41
C GLY A 89 3.73 -12.82 19.81
N PRO A 90 2.78 -12.34 19.00
CA PRO A 90 1.99 -11.15 19.34
C PRO A 90 1.13 -11.44 20.57
N ASP A 91 1.03 -10.48 21.48
CA ASP A 91 0.12 -10.60 22.62
C ASP A 91 -1.36 -10.63 22.20
N PRO A 92 -2.08 -11.74 22.46
CA PRO A 92 -3.51 -11.81 22.16
C PRO A 92 -4.37 -10.88 23.05
N GLN A 93 -3.82 -10.38 24.15
CA GLN A 93 -4.49 -9.48 25.10
C GLN A 93 -3.99 -8.03 25.03
N ALA A 94 -3.01 -7.72 24.17
CA ALA A 94 -2.48 -6.37 24.10
C ALA A 94 -3.57 -5.42 23.61
N ASP A 95 -4.02 -4.56 24.51
CA ASP A 95 -4.75 -3.38 24.14
C ASP A 95 -3.77 -2.41 23.48
N TYR A 96 -3.61 -2.51 22.16
CA TYR A 96 -2.71 -1.65 21.38
C TYR A 96 -3.14 -0.17 21.36
N SER A 97 -4.14 0.21 22.15
CA SER A 97 -4.39 1.61 22.54
C SER A 97 -3.42 2.13 23.62
N VAL A 98 -2.39 1.35 24.01
CA VAL A 98 -1.34 1.78 24.95
C VAL A 98 -0.92 3.21 24.65
N VAL A 99 -1.19 4.09 25.62
CA VAL A 99 -0.71 5.46 25.63
C VAL A 99 0.80 5.40 25.62
N VAL A 100 1.41 5.63 24.45
CA VAL A 100 2.82 6.02 24.39
C VAL A 100 2.91 7.30 25.21
N PRO A 101 3.71 7.35 26.29
CA PRO A 101 3.76 8.53 27.12
C PRO A 101 4.32 9.71 26.31
N GLU A 102 3.43 10.60 25.87
CA GLU A 102 3.81 11.94 25.42
C GLU A 102 4.08 12.86 26.63
N PRO A 103 4.96 13.86 26.49
CA PRO A 103 5.24 14.82 27.55
C PRO A 103 4.01 15.72 27.85
N ALA A 104 3.56 15.65 29.10
CA ALA A 104 2.62 16.49 29.86
C ALA A 104 1.19 16.76 29.30
N PRO A 105 0.11 16.51 30.07
CA PRO A 105 -1.26 16.48 29.55
C PRO A 105 -2.12 17.70 29.95
N GLU A 106 -2.91 18.24 29.01
CA GLU A 106 -4.22 18.87 29.30
C GLU A 106 -5.25 18.63 28.18
N ALA A 107 -6.50 18.38 28.62
CA ALA A 107 -7.78 18.32 27.89
C ALA A 107 -8.05 17.03 27.07
N VAL A 108 -9.24 16.42 27.05
CA VAL A 108 -10.60 16.98 26.91
C VAL A 108 -11.67 16.01 27.47
N ALA A 109 -12.76 16.56 28.04
CA ALA A 109 -13.93 15.84 28.55
C ALA A 109 -15.09 15.71 27.52
N ALA A 110 -15.91 14.68 27.70
CA ALA A 110 -16.90 14.12 26.77
C ALA A 110 -18.22 14.91 26.60
N VAL A 111 -18.89 14.74 25.46
CA VAL A 111 -20.24 15.28 25.14
C VAL A 111 -21.28 14.15 25.10
N ARG A 112 -22.32 14.23 25.93
CA ARG A 112 -23.53 13.37 25.86
C ARG A 112 -24.65 14.08 25.08
N LEU A 113 -25.34 13.36 24.20
CA LEU A 113 -26.49 13.83 23.42
C LEU A 113 -27.80 13.81 24.23
N THR A 114 -28.54 14.91 24.20
CA THR A 114 -29.84 15.02 24.90
C THR A 114 -30.99 14.41 24.08
N PRO A 115 -32.09 13.96 24.73
CA PRO A 115 -33.26 13.38 24.06
C PRO A 115 -33.91 14.28 22.99
N ALA A 116 -33.81 15.60 23.13
CA ALA A 116 -34.30 16.54 22.12
C ALA A 116 -33.50 16.47 20.81
N ARG A 117 -32.17 16.32 20.90
CA ARG A 117 -31.30 16.14 19.73
C ARG A 117 -31.55 14.78 19.05
N ALA A 118 -31.83 13.73 19.84
CA ALA A 118 -32.22 12.42 19.31
C ALA A 118 -33.54 12.49 18.51
N ARG A 119 -34.57 13.18 19.01
CA ARG A 119 -35.86 13.32 18.31
C ARG A 119 -35.74 14.10 16.99
N THR A 120 -34.91 15.15 16.96
CA THR A 120 -34.64 15.90 15.73
C THR A 120 -33.88 15.06 14.70
N ALA A 121 -32.92 14.24 15.16
CA ALA A 121 -32.21 13.30 14.30
C ALA A 121 -33.15 12.27 13.66
N VAL A 122 -34.09 11.70 14.42
CA VAL A 122 -35.10 10.74 13.91
C VAL A 122 -35.99 11.38 12.83
N LYS A 123 -36.49 12.60 13.06
CA LYS A 123 -37.32 13.31 12.04
C LYS A 123 -36.54 13.61 10.76
N ARG A 124 -35.25 13.95 10.87
CA ARG A 124 -34.36 14.14 9.72
C ARG A 124 -34.14 12.83 8.96
N ALA A 125 -33.94 11.73 9.67
CA ALA A 125 -33.79 10.40 9.09
C ALA A 125 -35.04 9.97 8.32
N GLN A 126 -36.24 10.18 8.87
CA GLN A 126 -37.51 9.83 8.21
C GLN A 126 -37.75 10.60 6.89
N ARG A 127 -37.40 11.89 6.87
CA ARG A 127 -37.45 12.69 5.62
C ARG A 127 -36.46 12.19 4.58
N SER A 128 -35.26 11.80 5.02
CA SER A 128 -34.23 11.21 4.14
C SER A 128 -34.71 9.90 3.50
N VAL A 129 -35.30 9.00 4.30
CA VAL A 129 -35.85 7.72 3.81
C VAL A 129 -36.93 7.93 2.74
N SER A 130 -37.79 8.93 2.92
CA SER A 130 -38.86 9.23 1.97
C SER A 130 -38.31 9.77 0.64
N ALA A 131 -37.29 10.64 0.69
CA ALA A 131 -36.60 11.12 -0.50
C ALA A 131 -35.87 9.99 -1.25
N ASP A 132 -35.23 9.08 -0.51
CA ASP A 132 -34.52 7.93 -1.07
C ASP A 132 -35.47 6.96 -1.78
N ARG A 133 -36.66 6.68 -1.23
CA ARG A 133 -37.68 5.86 -1.90
C ARG A 133 -38.12 6.45 -3.24
N ALA A 134 -38.23 7.78 -3.35
CA ALA A 134 -38.55 8.44 -4.62
C ALA A 134 -37.40 8.32 -5.64
N ARG A 135 -36.15 8.44 -5.18
CA ARG A 135 -34.96 8.26 -6.02
C ARG A 135 -34.82 6.83 -6.53
N VAL A 136 -35.05 5.82 -5.68
CA VAL A 136 -35.04 4.40 -6.08
C VAL A 136 -36.03 4.15 -7.21
N ARG A 137 -37.28 4.61 -7.10
CA ARG A 137 -38.28 4.49 -8.19
C ARG A 137 -37.82 5.14 -9.50
N SER A 138 -37.14 6.30 -9.42
CA SER A 138 -36.57 6.97 -10.60
C SER A 138 -35.42 6.18 -11.22
N LEU A 139 -34.54 5.59 -10.40
CA LEU A 139 -33.42 4.78 -10.86
C LEU A 139 -33.88 3.45 -11.46
N SER A 140 -34.85 2.76 -10.86
CA SER A 140 -35.41 1.53 -11.43
C SER A 140 -35.96 1.74 -12.85
N ARG A 141 -36.60 2.90 -13.10
CA ARG A 141 -37.06 3.26 -14.47
C ARG A 141 -35.91 3.51 -15.45
N ARG A 142 -34.82 4.13 -14.99
CA ARG A 142 -33.62 4.37 -15.80
C ARG A 142 -32.89 3.06 -16.10
N LEU A 143 -32.74 2.17 -15.13
CA LEU A 143 -32.17 0.84 -15.29
C LEU A 143 -32.95 0.01 -16.32
N ALA A 144 -34.28 -0.01 -16.22
CA ALA A 144 -35.13 -0.69 -17.19
C ALA A 144 -34.96 -0.15 -18.62
N ARG A 145 -34.65 1.14 -18.80
CA ARG A 145 -34.31 1.73 -20.10
C ARG A 145 -32.93 1.26 -20.59
N ALA A 146 -31.90 1.37 -19.74
CA ALA A 146 -30.54 0.97 -20.09
C ALA A 146 -30.41 -0.53 -20.42
N GLN A 147 -31.20 -1.39 -19.76
CA GLN A 147 -31.27 -2.83 -20.08
C GLN A 147 -31.83 -3.07 -21.49
N ARG A 148 -32.83 -2.30 -21.92
CA ARG A 148 -33.37 -2.37 -23.30
C ARG A 148 -32.32 -1.91 -24.32
N ASP A 149 -31.59 -0.86 -24.02
CA ASP A 149 -30.55 -0.31 -24.91
C ASP A 149 -29.37 -1.29 -25.04
N THR A 150 -28.94 -1.90 -23.94
CA THR A 150 -27.91 -2.97 -23.93
C THR A 150 -28.35 -4.17 -24.77
N ALA A 151 -29.63 -4.58 -24.68
CA ALA A 151 -30.16 -5.66 -25.51
C ALA A 151 -30.14 -5.29 -27.00
N ALA A 152 -30.39 -4.02 -27.36
CA ALA A 152 -30.26 -3.53 -28.73
C ALA A 152 -28.81 -3.56 -29.22
N LEU A 153 -27.86 -3.09 -28.42
CA LEU A 153 -26.42 -3.12 -28.74
C LEU A 153 -25.90 -4.55 -28.92
N ARG A 154 -26.32 -5.51 -28.08
CA ARG A 154 -25.97 -6.93 -28.24
C ARG A 154 -26.46 -7.50 -29.57
N ARG A 155 -27.68 -7.15 -30.00
CA ARG A 155 -28.19 -7.54 -31.33
C ARG A 155 -27.37 -6.92 -32.46
N SER A 156 -27.01 -5.65 -32.35
CA SER A 156 -26.15 -4.96 -33.33
C SER A 156 -24.75 -5.57 -33.40
N LEU A 157 -24.12 -5.89 -32.27
CA LEU A 157 -22.82 -6.55 -32.21
C LEU A 157 -22.87 -7.96 -32.83
N ALA A 158 -23.93 -8.73 -32.56
CA ALA A 158 -24.12 -10.04 -33.19
C ALA A 158 -24.27 -9.93 -34.72
N LYS A 159 -24.94 -8.88 -35.21
CA LYS A 159 -25.02 -8.57 -36.65
C LYS A 159 -23.64 -8.22 -37.23
N ALA A 160 -22.88 -7.36 -36.55
CA ALA A 160 -21.53 -6.98 -36.96
C ALA A 160 -20.56 -8.18 -37.01
N ARG A 161 -20.58 -9.07 -36.01
CA ARG A 161 -19.77 -10.29 -35.99
C ARG A 161 -20.08 -11.24 -37.14
N ARG A 162 -21.37 -11.38 -37.50
CA ARG A 162 -21.78 -12.17 -38.67
C ARG A 162 -21.25 -11.57 -39.98
N ALA A 163 -21.34 -10.25 -40.15
CA ALA A 163 -20.79 -9.56 -41.30
C ALA A 163 -19.26 -9.73 -41.41
N LEU A 164 -18.54 -9.58 -40.29
CA LEU A 164 -17.08 -9.78 -40.24
C LEU A 164 -16.69 -11.21 -40.67
N LYS A 165 -17.40 -12.23 -40.17
CA LYS A 165 -17.18 -13.63 -40.54
C LYS A 165 -17.38 -13.86 -42.05
N GLN A 166 -18.41 -13.25 -42.65
CA GLN A 166 -18.66 -13.32 -44.09
C GLN A 166 -17.53 -12.66 -44.88
N SER A 167 -17.06 -11.49 -44.47
CA SER A 167 -15.92 -10.81 -45.12
C SER A 167 -14.63 -11.63 -45.03
N GLN A 168 -14.35 -12.27 -43.88
CA GLN A 168 -13.20 -13.16 -43.72
C GLN A 168 -13.28 -14.39 -44.62
N GLN A 169 -14.48 -14.99 -44.76
CA GLN A 169 -14.70 -16.12 -45.66
C GLN A 169 -14.51 -15.71 -47.14
N ALA A 170 -15.02 -14.53 -47.53
CA ALA A 170 -14.82 -13.99 -48.87
C ALA A 170 -13.33 -13.74 -49.16
N LEU A 171 -12.58 -13.18 -48.20
CA LEU A 171 -11.13 -12.98 -48.33
C LEU A 171 -10.37 -14.29 -48.47
N ALA A 172 -10.73 -15.31 -47.68
CA ALA A 172 -10.13 -16.64 -47.78
C ALA A 172 -10.39 -17.29 -49.15
N ALA A 173 -11.61 -17.16 -49.68
CA ALA A 173 -11.96 -17.63 -51.01
C ALA A 173 -11.17 -16.89 -52.11
N ALA A 174 -11.04 -15.57 -52.00
CA ALA A 174 -10.25 -14.76 -52.93
C ALA A 174 -8.76 -15.14 -52.92
N ARG A 175 -8.17 -15.36 -51.74
CA ARG A 175 -6.79 -15.87 -51.62
C ARG A 175 -6.62 -17.21 -52.31
N LYS A 176 -7.53 -18.16 -52.08
CA LYS A 176 -7.49 -19.47 -52.73
C LYS A 176 -7.61 -19.37 -54.26
N ALA A 177 -8.43 -18.45 -54.76
CA ALA A 177 -8.56 -18.19 -56.19
C ALA A 177 -7.27 -17.57 -56.77
N LEU A 178 -6.65 -16.64 -56.05
CA LEU A 178 -5.36 -16.04 -56.42
C LEU A 178 -4.25 -17.10 -56.46
N ASP A 179 -4.12 -17.93 -55.42
CA ASP A 179 -3.13 -19.00 -55.38
C ASP A 179 -3.32 -19.99 -56.55
N LYS A 180 -4.57 -20.29 -56.91
CA LYS A 180 -4.88 -21.14 -58.07
C LYS A 180 -4.45 -20.48 -59.38
N ALA A 181 -4.68 -19.18 -59.54
CA ALA A 181 -4.27 -18.41 -60.71
C ALA A 181 -2.74 -18.26 -60.80
N LEU A 182 -2.04 -18.18 -59.67
CA LEU A 182 -0.58 -18.11 -59.64
C LEU A 182 0.09 -19.49 -59.89
N ARG A 183 -0.66 -20.59 -59.70
CA ARG A 183 -0.19 -21.96 -59.94
C ARG A 183 -0.42 -22.48 -61.35
N THR A 184 -1.01 -21.70 -62.27
CA THR A 184 -0.95 -22.05 -63.70
C THR A 184 0.50 -21.88 -64.17
N PRO A 185 1.20 -22.98 -64.52
CA PRO A 185 2.60 -22.88 -64.89
C PRO A 185 2.74 -22.20 -66.25
N ALA A 186 3.51 -21.11 -66.29
CA ALA A 186 4.18 -20.71 -67.52
C ALA A 186 5.26 -21.77 -67.82
N PRO A 187 5.42 -22.22 -69.07
CA PRO A 187 6.34 -23.29 -69.41
C PRO A 187 7.79 -22.79 -69.35
N GLY A 188 8.61 -23.46 -68.54
CA GLY A 188 10.06 -23.42 -68.61
C GLY A 188 10.71 -22.28 -67.80
N GLY A 189 11.36 -22.65 -66.69
CA GLY A 189 12.19 -21.71 -65.93
C GLY A 189 12.69 -22.32 -64.64
N ASN A 190 13.79 -23.06 -64.72
CA ASN A 190 14.51 -23.61 -63.58
C ASN A 190 15.31 -22.50 -62.89
N THR A 191 14.96 -22.12 -61.66
CA THR A 191 15.84 -21.34 -60.79
C THR A 191 15.72 -21.78 -59.32
N ASN A 192 16.89 -22.02 -58.73
CA ASN A 192 17.09 -22.42 -57.33
C ASN A 192 16.66 -21.33 -56.34
N PRO A 193 16.21 -21.69 -55.12
CA PRO A 193 15.82 -20.72 -54.10
C PRO A 193 17.04 -20.09 -53.40
N VAL A 194 17.01 -18.76 -53.26
CA VAL A 194 17.88 -17.97 -52.39
C VAL A 194 17.29 -17.95 -50.97
N PRO A 195 18.06 -18.16 -49.90
CA PRO A 195 17.56 -18.04 -48.53
C PRO A 195 17.41 -16.57 -48.13
N THR A 196 16.23 -16.19 -47.64
CA THR A 196 15.96 -14.88 -47.04
C THR A 196 16.19 -14.91 -45.53
N THR A 197 17.01 -13.99 -45.05
CA THR A 197 17.31 -13.73 -43.64
C THR A 197 16.09 -13.09 -42.93
N PRO A 198 15.76 -13.44 -41.68
CA PRO A 198 14.72 -12.76 -40.91
C PRO A 198 15.21 -11.42 -40.35
N ALA A 199 14.30 -10.44 -40.30
CA ALA A 199 14.49 -9.12 -39.68
C ALA A 199 14.66 -9.21 -38.14
N PRO A 200 15.37 -8.25 -37.51
CA PRO A 200 15.61 -8.29 -36.07
C PRO A 200 14.34 -7.96 -35.28
N ALA A 201 14.10 -8.75 -34.23
CA ALA A 201 13.06 -8.51 -33.24
C ALA A 201 13.40 -7.29 -32.38
N THR A 202 12.38 -6.49 -32.06
CA THR A 202 12.45 -5.42 -31.06
C THR A 202 12.64 -6.01 -29.66
N PRO A 203 13.53 -5.46 -28.81
CA PRO A 203 13.68 -5.94 -27.44
C PRO A 203 12.50 -5.48 -26.57
N LYS A 204 11.94 -6.43 -25.81
CA LYS A 204 11.06 -6.15 -24.67
C LYS A 204 11.86 -5.49 -23.55
N PRO A 205 11.24 -4.65 -22.70
CA PRO A 205 11.88 -4.16 -21.49
C PRO A 205 12.16 -5.35 -20.56
N ASP A 206 13.45 -5.58 -20.34
CA ASP A 206 14.00 -6.51 -19.36
C ASP A 206 13.81 -5.89 -17.97
N LEU A 207 12.95 -6.51 -17.16
CA LEU A 207 12.92 -6.27 -15.72
C LEU A 207 14.06 -7.12 -15.15
N GLY A 208 15.25 -6.51 -15.15
CA GLY A 208 16.53 -7.14 -14.87
C GLY A 208 16.47 -8.14 -13.71
N ASN A 209 16.67 -9.41 -14.06
CA ASN A 209 17.08 -10.45 -13.13
C ASN A 209 18.60 -10.50 -13.09
N ASP A 210 19.24 -9.43 -12.61
CA ASP A 210 20.64 -9.51 -12.16
C ASP A 210 20.64 -9.88 -10.68
N VAL A 211 20.32 -11.15 -10.42
CA VAL A 211 20.52 -11.78 -9.12
C VAL A 211 21.93 -12.38 -9.14
N PRO A 212 22.92 -11.78 -8.46
CA PRO A 212 24.21 -12.45 -8.29
C PRO A 212 23.98 -13.77 -7.52
N PRO A 213 24.73 -14.84 -7.82
CA PRO A 213 24.58 -16.12 -7.14
C PRO A 213 24.76 -15.94 -5.63
N ILE A 214 23.90 -16.57 -4.86
CA ILE A 214 24.11 -16.74 -3.43
C ILE A 214 25.34 -17.65 -3.29
N GLU A 215 26.46 -17.08 -2.85
CA GLU A 215 27.63 -17.84 -2.42
C GLU A 215 27.18 -18.85 -1.36
N GLN A 216 27.61 -20.11 -1.49
CA GLN A 216 27.27 -21.15 -0.52
C GLN A 216 27.62 -20.67 0.89
N PRO A 217 26.76 -20.90 1.90
CA PRO A 217 27.06 -20.48 3.25
C PRO A 217 28.38 -21.15 3.68
N PRO A 218 29.32 -20.37 4.25
CA PRO A 218 30.57 -20.93 4.73
C PRO A 218 30.29 -22.02 5.76
N ALA A 219 31.19 -23.01 5.85
CA ALA A 219 31.13 -24.02 6.89
C ALA A 219 30.98 -23.35 8.28
N PRO A 220 30.27 -23.97 9.25
CA PRO A 220 30.03 -23.38 10.55
C PRO A 220 31.35 -22.96 11.17
N ASP A 221 31.49 -21.67 11.45
CA ASP A 221 32.63 -21.14 12.18
C ASP A 221 32.65 -21.83 13.57
N PRO A 222 33.74 -22.50 13.97
CA PRO A 222 33.82 -23.24 15.22
C PRO A 222 33.59 -22.36 16.47
N ASP A 223 33.63 -21.04 16.34
CA ASP A 223 33.34 -20.09 17.43
C ASP A 223 31.84 -19.77 17.60
N VAL A 224 30.94 -20.32 16.76
CA VAL A 224 29.49 -20.11 16.87
C VAL A 224 28.90 -20.99 17.98
N THR A 225 28.48 -20.36 19.07
CA THR A 225 27.86 -21.03 20.22
C THR A 225 26.40 -20.62 20.38
N LYS A 226 25.59 -21.45 21.05
CA LYS A 226 24.23 -21.07 21.46
C LYS A 226 24.19 -19.74 22.23
N LYS A 227 25.21 -19.49 23.07
CA LYS A 227 25.32 -18.25 23.85
C LYS A 227 25.61 -17.03 22.98
N SER A 228 26.51 -17.15 22.00
CA SER A 228 26.79 -16.05 21.08
C SER A 228 25.58 -15.74 20.19
N CYS A 229 24.85 -16.77 19.73
CA CYS A 229 23.63 -16.59 18.93
C CYS A 229 22.47 -15.94 19.69
N ALA A 230 22.31 -16.24 20.98
CA ALA A 230 21.34 -15.57 21.83
C ALA A 230 21.65 -14.06 22.04
N ALA A 231 22.88 -13.62 21.78
CA ALA A 231 23.30 -12.23 21.89
C ALA A 231 23.21 -11.46 20.56
N VAL A 232 22.94 -12.14 19.44
CA VAL A 232 22.72 -11.49 18.13
C VAL A 232 21.36 -10.79 18.15
N GLU A 233 21.33 -9.55 17.68
CA GLU A 233 20.10 -8.75 17.64
C GLU A 233 19.14 -9.30 16.58
N LYS A 234 17.84 -9.40 16.90
CA LYS A 234 16.80 -9.70 15.91
C LYS A 234 16.37 -8.40 15.25
N LEU A 235 16.98 -8.07 14.12
CA LEU A 235 16.67 -6.79 13.46
C LEU A 235 15.31 -6.84 12.76
N ALA A 236 14.59 -5.72 12.80
CA ALA A 236 13.30 -5.55 12.18
C ALA A 236 13.19 -4.23 11.38
N ILE A 237 12.40 -4.24 10.32
CA ILE A 237 11.93 -3.06 9.61
C ILE A 237 10.41 -3.08 9.53
N GLY A 238 9.78 -1.94 9.77
CA GLY A 238 8.35 -1.78 9.56
C GLY A 238 8.02 -0.93 8.35
N PHE A 239 6.97 -1.33 7.62
CA PHE A 239 6.40 -0.58 6.52
C PHE A 239 4.92 -0.28 6.79
N ASP A 240 4.44 0.90 6.43
CA ASP A 240 3.01 1.06 6.17
C ASP A 240 2.59 0.27 4.92
N ALA A 241 1.30 -0.03 4.82
CA ALA A 241 0.72 -0.74 3.68
C ALA A 241 0.26 0.23 2.58
N ASP A 242 -0.79 1.00 2.89
CA ASP A 242 -1.47 1.86 1.92
C ASP A 242 -0.58 3.04 1.54
N GLU A 243 -0.48 3.32 0.24
CA GLU A 243 0.37 4.36 -0.35
C GLU A 243 1.87 4.25 0.04
N THR A 244 2.28 3.09 0.59
CA THR A 244 3.65 2.77 1.00
C THR A 244 4.13 1.42 0.46
N ALA A 245 3.66 0.29 0.98
CA ALA A 245 4.01 -1.01 0.41
C ALA A 245 3.41 -1.16 -1.00
N PHE A 246 2.19 -0.67 -1.18
CA PHE A 246 1.47 -0.65 -2.45
C PHE A 246 0.59 0.59 -2.60
N SER A 247 0.31 0.98 -3.84
CA SER A 247 -0.60 2.05 -4.20
C SER A 247 -2.00 1.51 -4.49
N ASN A 248 -3.01 2.12 -3.86
CA ASN A 248 -4.42 1.88 -4.13
C ASN A 248 -4.94 2.72 -5.32
N TYR A 249 -4.25 3.80 -5.70
CA TYR A 249 -4.53 4.58 -6.92
C TYR A 249 -4.04 3.92 -8.22
N HIS A 250 -3.42 2.73 -8.14
CA HIS A 250 -2.90 2.02 -9.32
C HIS A 250 -1.97 2.91 -10.17
N ALA A 251 -1.21 3.80 -9.51
CA ALA A 251 -0.43 4.85 -10.18
C ALA A 251 0.51 4.36 -11.31
N PHE A 252 0.89 3.09 -11.27
CA PHE A 252 1.80 2.46 -12.24
C PHE A 252 1.14 1.33 -13.06
N ALA A 253 -0.20 1.22 -13.01
CA ALA A 253 -0.93 0.24 -13.82
C ALA A 253 -1.20 0.77 -15.23
N PRO A 254 -1.38 -0.11 -16.23
CA PRO A 254 -1.91 0.28 -17.54
C PRO A 254 -3.27 1.00 -17.46
N THR A 255 -4.03 0.75 -16.39
CA THR A 255 -5.32 1.40 -16.09
C THR A 255 -5.23 2.14 -14.76
N ALA A 256 -4.33 3.12 -14.67
CA ALA A 256 -4.17 3.95 -13.47
C ALA A 256 -5.49 4.66 -13.08
N ASN A 257 -5.68 4.90 -11.78
CA ASN A 257 -6.88 5.53 -11.28
C ASN A 257 -6.62 6.45 -10.09
N TYR A 258 -6.69 7.76 -10.34
CA TYR A 258 -6.41 8.78 -9.33
C TYR A 258 -7.65 9.26 -8.56
N GLN A 259 -8.79 8.57 -8.69
CA GLN A 259 -10.04 8.91 -8.01
C GLN A 259 -10.13 8.21 -6.65
N ASP A 260 -10.48 8.96 -5.60
CA ASP A 260 -10.55 8.45 -4.22
C ASP A 260 -11.48 7.24 -4.09
N LEU A 261 -12.62 7.26 -4.81
CA LEU A 261 -13.59 6.16 -4.81
C LEU A 261 -12.99 4.83 -5.29
N PHE A 262 -12.08 4.88 -6.26
CA PHE A 262 -11.40 3.69 -6.74
C PHE A 262 -10.23 3.30 -5.86
N SER A 263 -9.55 4.25 -5.22
CA SER A 263 -8.60 3.95 -4.15
C SER A 263 -9.29 3.15 -3.02
N ILE A 264 -10.43 3.63 -2.52
CA ILE A 264 -11.26 2.91 -1.52
C ILE A 264 -11.63 1.51 -2.01
N ARG A 265 -12.08 1.39 -3.28
CA ARG A 265 -12.40 0.09 -3.88
C ARG A 265 -11.21 -0.85 -3.85
N ASN A 266 -10.06 -0.39 -4.32
CA ASN A 266 -8.86 -1.20 -4.49
C ASN A 266 -8.28 -1.59 -3.12
N GLN A 267 -8.37 -0.70 -2.14
CA GLN A 267 -8.03 -0.97 -0.76
C GLN A 267 -8.89 -2.10 -0.19
N ALA A 268 -10.22 -1.96 -0.31
CA ALA A 268 -11.19 -2.94 0.18
C ALA A 268 -10.96 -4.31 -0.48
N LEU A 269 -10.89 -4.36 -1.82
CA LEU A 269 -10.73 -5.60 -2.57
C LEU A 269 -9.32 -6.20 -2.52
N GLY A 270 -8.34 -5.49 -1.96
CA GLY A 270 -6.94 -5.93 -1.91
C GLY A 270 -6.35 -6.10 -3.30
N THR A 271 -6.47 -5.06 -4.14
CA THR A 271 -5.90 -5.06 -5.48
C THR A 271 -4.80 -4.00 -5.63
N GLY A 272 -4.19 -3.55 -4.53
CA GLY A 272 -3.14 -2.54 -4.57
C GLY A 272 -1.91 -3.01 -5.35
N ILE A 273 -1.18 -2.08 -5.97
CA ILE A 273 -0.01 -2.42 -6.80
C ILE A 273 1.25 -1.99 -6.07
N ALA A 274 2.23 -2.91 -5.96
CA ALA A 274 3.48 -2.65 -5.26
C ALA A 274 4.15 -1.35 -5.72
N LEU A 275 4.63 -0.56 -4.75
CA LEU A 275 5.56 0.52 -5.04
C LEU A 275 6.95 -0.08 -5.25
N GLY A 276 7.40 -0.13 -6.50
CA GLY A 276 8.64 -0.81 -6.91
C GLY A 276 9.86 -0.51 -6.00
N PRO A 277 10.22 0.77 -5.77
CA PRO A 277 11.33 1.11 -4.89
C PRO A 277 11.18 0.58 -3.46
N VAL A 278 9.97 0.55 -2.90
CA VAL A 278 9.69 0.03 -1.54
C VAL A 278 9.79 -1.49 -1.52
N LEU A 279 9.27 -2.17 -2.56
CA LEU A 279 9.41 -3.62 -2.71
C LEU A 279 10.90 -4.03 -2.85
N GLU A 280 11.71 -3.23 -3.53
CA GLU A 280 13.16 -3.44 -3.58
C GLU A 280 13.83 -3.28 -2.21
N LEU A 281 13.39 -2.31 -1.40
CA LEU A 281 13.88 -2.14 -0.02
C LEU A 281 13.46 -3.32 0.87
N TYR A 282 12.23 -3.82 0.73
CA TYR A 282 11.79 -5.07 1.38
C TYR A 282 12.70 -6.25 1.04
N ARG A 283 12.95 -6.48 -0.26
CA ARG A 283 13.85 -7.56 -0.72
C ARG A 283 15.27 -7.39 -0.20
N LEU A 284 15.76 -6.15 -0.14
CA LEU A 284 17.06 -5.84 0.44
C LEU A 284 17.09 -6.17 1.94
N ALA A 285 16.08 -5.78 2.70
CA ALA A 285 15.98 -6.08 4.13
C ALA A 285 16.01 -7.59 4.40
N ARG A 286 15.24 -8.38 3.63
CA ARG A 286 15.26 -9.85 3.71
C ARG A 286 16.64 -10.44 3.43
N ARG A 287 17.36 -9.93 2.42
CA ARG A 287 18.74 -10.39 2.13
C ARG A 287 19.75 -10.11 3.25
N TYR A 288 19.46 -9.16 4.12
CA TYR A 288 20.27 -8.82 5.29
C TYR A 288 19.70 -9.44 6.58
N GLU A 289 18.88 -10.49 6.48
CA GLU A 289 18.23 -11.16 7.61
C GLU A 289 17.44 -10.21 8.52
N VAL A 290 16.92 -9.12 7.96
CA VAL A 290 16.05 -8.19 8.69
C VAL A 290 14.60 -8.67 8.56
N SER A 291 13.95 -8.90 9.70
CA SER A 291 12.54 -9.29 9.75
C SER A 291 11.65 -8.13 9.30
N VAL A 292 10.63 -8.42 8.50
CA VAL A 292 9.77 -7.38 7.93
C VAL A 292 8.38 -7.43 8.52
N PHE A 293 7.92 -6.29 9.04
CA PHE A 293 6.57 -6.13 9.56
C PHE A 293 5.78 -5.10 8.74
N ILE A 294 4.51 -5.39 8.49
CA ILE A 294 3.57 -4.42 7.93
C ILE A 294 2.73 -3.86 9.06
N ILE A 295 2.75 -2.54 9.25
CA ILE A 295 2.02 -1.83 10.31
C ILE A 295 1.05 -0.83 9.67
N THR A 296 -0.20 -1.23 9.53
CA THR A 296 -1.23 -0.49 8.78
C THR A 296 -2.34 0.06 9.67
N ALA A 297 -2.90 1.20 9.26
CA ALA A 297 -4.08 1.78 9.87
C ALA A 297 -5.40 1.15 9.41
N ARG A 298 -5.37 0.13 8.53
CA ARG A 298 -6.55 -0.67 8.18
C ARG A 298 -7.12 -1.31 9.44
N PHE A 299 -8.43 -1.16 9.65
CA PHE A 299 -9.11 -1.75 10.79
C PHE A 299 -9.30 -3.26 10.65
N ASP A 300 -9.21 -3.97 11.76
CA ASP A 300 -9.57 -5.38 11.88
C ASP A 300 -10.48 -5.60 13.11
N PRO A 301 -11.78 -5.91 12.93
CA PRO A 301 -12.48 -6.11 11.64
C PRO A 301 -12.75 -4.79 10.90
N ILE A 302 -13.04 -4.84 9.60
CA ILE A 302 -13.27 -3.65 8.74
C ILE A 302 -14.40 -2.72 9.25
N LEU A 303 -15.39 -3.27 9.96
CA LEU A 303 -16.52 -2.53 10.55
C LEU A 303 -16.16 -1.76 11.83
N ALA A 304 -14.93 -1.92 12.34
CA ALA A 304 -14.43 -1.04 13.40
C ALA A 304 -14.20 0.39 12.89
N ASP A 305 -13.99 0.58 11.58
CA ASP A 305 -14.00 1.91 11.01
C ASP A 305 -15.41 2.50 11.07
N PRO A 306 -15.63 3.63 11.76
CA PRO A 306 -16.95 4.26 11.84
C PRO A 306 -17.53 4.63 10.47
N SER A 307 -16.67 4.94 9.49
CA SER A 307 -17.07 5.29 8.13
C SER A 307 -17.59 4.06 7.39
N ASN A 308 -16.89 2.93 7.49
CA ASN A 308 -17.34 1.66 6.89
C ASN A 308 -18.60 1.15 7.57
N ARG A 309 -18.72 1.30 8.89
CA ARG A 309 -19.94 0.97 9.64
C ARG A 309 -21.12 1.80 9.18
N ALA A 310 -20.98 3.12 9.09
CA ALA A 310 -22.04 3.99 8.60
C ALA A 310 -22.42 3.67 7.14
N LEU A 311 -21.43 3.35 6.30
CA LEU A 311 -21.65 2.95 4.91
C LEU A 311 -22.45 1.65 4.80
N TYR A 312 -22.12 0.66 5.65
CA TYR A 312 -22.81 -0.61 5.76
C TYR A 312 -24.25 -0.45 6.25
N GLU A 313 -24.43 0.20 7.40
CA GLU A 313 -25.74 0.37 8.07
C GLU A 313 -26.74 1.18 7.23
N SER A 314 -26.24 2.11 6.42
CA SER A 314 -27.07 2.89 5.50
C SER A 314 -27.52 2.11 4.26
N GLY A 315 -26.98 0.91 4.03
CA GLY A 315 -27.17 0.13 2.80
C GLY A 315 -26.60 0.82 1.56
N SER A 316 -25.65 1.76 1.75
CA SER A 316 -25.14 2.63 0.70
C SER A 316 -24.13 1.96 -0.21
N LEU A 317 -23.57 0.81 0.17
CA LEU A 317 -22.73 -0.01 -0.72
C LEU A 317 -23.44 -0.37 -2.03
N CYS A 318 -24.76 -0.55 -1.99
CA CYS A 318 -25.61 -0.81 -3.16
C CYS A 318 -26.29 0.44 -3.72
N ARG A 319 -25.70 1.61 -3.49
CA ARG A 319 -26.11 2.89 -4.09
C ARG A 319 -24.90 3.54 -4.75
N ALA A 320 -25.16 4.42 -5.71
CA ALA A 320 -24.10 5.27 -6.26
C ALA A 320 -23.50 6.15 -5.14
N PRO A 321 -22.18 6.38 -5.13
CA PRO A 321 -21.22 5.93 -6.15
C PRO A 321 -20.68 4.51 -5.94
N TYR A 322 -20.88 3.88 -4.78
CA TYR A 322 -20.24 2.61 -4.40
C TYR A 322 -20.69 1.40 -5.22
N ASP A 323 -21.95 1.38 -5.67
CA ASP A 323 -22.44 0.37 -6.61
C ASP A 323 -21.68 0.39 -7.95
N ALA A 324 -21.39 1.60 -8.45
CA ALA A 324 -20.72 1.78 -9.75
C ALA A 324 -19.27 1.27 -9.76
N ILE A 325 -18.64 1.17 -8.59
CA ILE A 325 -17.28 0.64 -8.42
C ILE A 325 -17.28 -0.83 -7.94
N GLY A 326 -18.46 -1.45 -7.85
CA GLY A 326 -18.61 -2.88 -7.57
C GLY A 326 -18.48 -3.26 -6.10
N LEU A 327 -18.74 -2.33 -5.18
CA LEU A 327 -18.77 -2.64 -3.73
C LEU A 327 -20.14 -3.13 -3.26
N CYS A 328 -21.17 -3.05 -4.10
CA CYS A 328 -22.47 -3.64 -3.79
C CYS A 328 -22.35 -5.16 -3.63
N GLY A 329 -23.02 -5.70 -2.60
CA GLY A 329 -23.03 -7.13 -2.31
C GLY A 329 -21.89 -7.61 -1.41
N ILE A 330 -20.93 -6.74 -1.06
CA ILE A 330 -19.95 -7.04 -0.02
C ILE A 330 -20.67 -7.04 1.34
N ASP A 331 -20.64 -8.18 2.02
CA ASP A 331 -21.08 -8.31 3.40
C ASP A 331 -19.92 -7.98 4.34
N LEU A 332 -19.89 -6.73 4.83
CA LEU A 332 -18.85 -6.26 5.73
C LEU A 332 -18.84 -6.97 7.09
N THR A 333 -19.90 -7.69 7.46
CA THR A 333 -19.93 -8.47 8.73
C THR A 333 -19.16 -9.78 8.64
N ARG A 334 -18.92 -10.28 7.43
CA ARG A 334 -18.16 -11.51 7.14
C ARG A 334 -16.91 -11.25 6.33
N TYR A 335 -16.52 -9.98 6.18
CA TYR A 335 -15.44 -9.58 5.32
C TYR A 335 -14.09 -9.77 6.00
N ASP A 336 -13.33 -10.74 5.52
CA ASP A 336 -11.98 -11.04 5.97
C ASP A 336 -10.97 -10.02 5.41
N TYR A 337 -10.98 -8.83 5.98
CA TYR A 337 -10.14 -7.74 5.50
C TYR A 337 -8.64 -7.97 5.77
N ARG A 338 -8.33 -8.68 6.86
CA ARG A 338 -6.97 -9.14 7.16
C ARG A 338 -6.46 -10.09 6.08
N GLY A 339 -7.20 -11.16 5.77
CA GLY A 339 -6.80 -12.12 4.76
C GLY A 339 -6.72 -11.49 3.37
N ILE A 340 -7.59 -10.52 3.05
CA ILE A 340 -7.46 -9.73 1.82
C ILE A 340 -6.17 -8.92 1.79
N THR A 341 -5.84 -8.25 2.89
CA THR A 341 -4.60 -7.46 3.00
C THR A 341 -3.36 -8.35 2.87
N GLN A 342 -3.37 -9.53 3.52
CA GLN A 342 -2.30 -10.53 3.40
C GLN A 342 -2.14 -11.04 1.97
N ARG A 343 -3.24 -11.37 1.30
CA ARG A 343 -3.20 -11.81 -0.11
C ARG A 343 -2.65 -10.71 -1.02
N ASN A 344 -3.09 -9.47 -0.84
CA ASN A 344 -2.59 -8.35 -1.64
C ASN A 344 -1.09 -8.13 -1.44
N LEU A 345 -0.58 -8.22 -0.21
CA LEU A 345 0.85 -8.18 0.09
C LEU A 345 1.60 -9.29 -0.66
N ALA A 346 1.12 -10.52 -0.57
CA ALA A 346 1.73 -11.66 -1.25
C ALA A 346 1.73 -11.50 -2.78
N GLU A 347 0.60 -11.10 -3.38
CA GLU A 347 0.46 -10.84 -4.81
C GLU A 347 1.33 -9.66 -5.28
N ALA A 348 1.53 -8.66 -4.42
CA ALA A 348 2.45 -7.54 -4.65
C ALA A 348 3.93 -7.93 -4.49
N GLY A 349 4.24 -9.15 -4.07
CA GLY A 349 5.61 -9.69 -3.94
C GLY A 349 6.21 -9.64 -2.53
N TYR A 350 5.42 -9.28 -1.51
CA TYR A 350 5.80 -9.34 -0.10
C TYR A 350 5.46 -10.72 0.48
N THR A 351 6.20 -11.74 0.05
CA THR A 351 5.88 -13.15 0.34
C THR A 351 6.37 -13.66 1.71
N GLU A 352 7.26 -12.92 2.38
CA GLU A 352 7.91 -13.29 3.64
C GLU A 352 7.82 -12.15 4.65
N VAL A 353 6.59 -11.68 4.88
CA VAL A 353 6.31 -10.75 5.99
C VAL A 353 6.19 -11.53 7.29
N GLU A 354 6.96 -11.13 8.30
CA GLU A 354 7.00 -11.75 9.63
C GLU A 354 5.72 -11.44 10.43
N GLY A 355 5.06 -10.32 10.13
CA GLY A 355 3.79 -9.99 10.74
C GLY A 355 3.04 -8.88 10.04
N LEU A 356 1.71 -8.98 10.09
CA LEU A 356 0.78 -7.93 9.68
C LEU A 356 0.04 -7.41 10.91
N TYR A 357 0.31 -6.16 11.26
CA TYR A 357 -0.36 -5.43 12.32
C TYR A 357 -1.41 -4.50 11.72
N MET A 358 -2.66 -4.77 12.06
CA MET A 358 -3.82 -3.97 11.68
C MET A 358 -4.35 -3.24 12.90
N ARG A 359 -5.07 -2.14 12.66
CA ARG A 359 -5.65 -1.34 13.73
C ARG A 359 -6.80 -2.12 14.40
N PRO A 360 -6.78 -2.30 15.73
CA PRO A 360 -7.86 -2.99 16.44
C PRO A 360 -9.11 -2.11 16.54
N GLU A 361 -10.24 -2.73 16.92
CA GLU A 361 -11.53 -2.04 17.02
C GLU A 361 -11.54 -0.84 17.98
N ASN A 362 -10.80 -0.94 19.08
CA ASN A 362 -10.66 0.09 20.10
C ASN A 362 -9.49 1.06 19.85
N GLY A 363 -8.79 0.95 18.72
CA GLY A 363 -7.64 1.79 18.41
C GLY A 363 -8.04 3.26 18.23
N THR A 364 -7.34 4.17 18.92
CA THR A 364 -7.65 5.61 18.96
C THR A 364 -6.99 6.38 17.80
N ASP A 365 -5.86 7.01 18.02
CA ASP A 365 -5.12 7.73 16.99
C ASP A 365 -4.27 6.76 16.16
N LYS A 366 -4.16 7.02 14.84
CA LYS A 366 -3.39 6.14 13.93
C LYS A 366 -1.91 6.09 14.34
N GLY A 367 -1.32 7.23 14.73
CA GLY A 367 0.08 7.31 15.15
C GLY A 367 0.31 6.55 16.46
N VAL A 368 -0.57 6.71 17.44
CA VAL A 368 -0.50 5.97 18.71
C VAL A 368 -0.57 4.46 18.48
N VAL A 369 -1.52 4.01 17.66
CA VAL A 369 -1.64 2.58 17.32
C VAL A 369 -0.39 2.07 16.61
N LYS A 370 0.16 2.81 15.64
CA LYS A 370 1.38 2.37 14.95
C LYS A 370 2.59 2.33 15.88
N ALA A 371 2.70 3.29 16.80
CA ALA A 371 3.77 3.35 17.78
C ALA A 371 3.68 2.23 18.83
N SER A 372 2.48 1.88 19.30
CA SER A 372 2.29 0.77 20.24
C SER A 372 2.69 -0.57 19.61
N GLN A 373 2.43 -0.78 18.32
CA GLN A 373 2.86 -1.99 17.61
C GLN A 373 4.38 -2.11 17.51
N ARG A 374 5.08 -0.99 17.33
CA ARG A 374 6.55 -1.00 17.34
C ARG A 374 7.10 -1.23 18.76
N ALA A 375 6.45 -0.67 19.78
CA ALA A 375 6.80 -0.93 21.16
C ALA A 375 6.63 -2.42 21.53
N GLU A 376 5.62 -3.10 20.99
CA GLU A 376 5.43 -4.55 21.16
C GLU A 376 6.59 -5.35 20.56
N LEU A 377 7.03 -4.98 19.35
CA LEU A 377 8.18 -5.61 18.67
C LEU A 377 9.45 -5.52 19.53
N GLU A 378 9.74 -4.31 20.00
CA GLU A 378 10.91 -3.98 20.82
C GLU A 378 10.87 -4.66 22.20
N ARG A 379 9.80 -4.41 22.95
CA ARG A 379 9.77 -4.77 24.38
C ARG A 379 9.44 -6.22 24.65
N ARG A 380 8.71 -6.88 23.74
CA ARG A 380 8.15 -8.22 24.02
C ARG A 380 8.57 -9.27 23.03
N ARG A 381 8.66 -8.91 21.75
CA ARG A 381 9.08 -9.85 20.71
C ARG A 381 10.59 -9.89 20.48
N GLY A 382 11.33 -9.00 21.16
CA GLY A 382 12.78 -8.98 21.22
C GLY A 382 13.43 -8.52 19.92
N TYR A 383 12.72 -7.71 19.12
CA TYR A 383 13.25 -7.15 17.88
C TYR A 383 13.84 -5.77 18.10
N GLU A 384 14.96 -5.47 17.44
CA GLU A 384 15.43 -4.10 17.28
C GLU A 384 14.89 -3.55 15.95
N VAL A 385 13.98 -2.59 16.01
CA VAL A 385 13.34 -1.98 14.84
C VAL A 385 14.26 -0.91 14.27
N ILE A 386 15.14 -1.31 13.36
CA ILE A 386 16.16 -0.44 12.78
C ILE A 386 15.59 0.61 11.82
N ALA A 387 14.39 0.40 11.27
CA ALA A 387 13.78 1.36 10.37
C ALA A 387 12.24 1.31 10.33
N MET A 388 11.64 2.48 10.07
CA MET A 388 10.23 2.62 9.70
C MET A 388 10.09 3.39 8.41
N VAL A 389 9.22 2.91 7.51
CA VAL A 389 8.92 3.53 6.22
C VAL A 389 7.43 3.78 6.09
N GLY A 390 7.03 4.99 5.70
CA GLY A 390 5.63 5.36 5.48
C GLY A 390 5.49 6.69 4.75
N ASP A 391 4.32 6.95 4.16
CA ASP A 391 4.03 8.18 3.42
C ASP A 391 3.46 9.28 4.34
N ASN A 392 2.86 8.88 5.45
CA ASN A 392 2.21 9.74 6.41
C ASN A 392 3.06 10.02 7.66
N GLY A 393 2.83 11.19 8.26
CA GLY A 393 3.50 11.55 9.51
C GLY A 393 3.22 10.57 10.65
N SER A 394 2.03 9.95 10.68
CA SER A 394 1.64 8.95 11.68
C SER A 394 2.50 7.69 11.65
N ASP A 395 3.10 7.37 10.51
CA ASP A 395 3.81 6.10 10.31
C ASP A 395 5.16 6.10 11.01
N ILE A 396 5.71 7.31 11.16
CA ILE A 396 6.98 7.63 11.79
C ILE A 396 6.79 8.55 13.01
N ALA A 397 5.60 8.59 13.60
CA ALA A 397 5.35 9.32 14.84
C ALA A 397 5.40 8.36 16.03
N GLY A 398 5.92 8.80 17.19
CA GLY A 398 5.86 8.04 18.44
C GLY A 398 7.05 7.09 18.71
N GLY A 399 8.11 7.10 17.90
CA GLY A 399 9.38 6.39 18.19
C GLY A 399 9.29 4.85 18.10
N TRP A 400 10.13 4.14 18.85
CA TRP A 400 10.30 2.66 18.79
C TRP A 400 10.91 2.16 17.47
N TYR A 401 11.86 2.92 16.95
CA TYR A 401 12.71 2.54 15.84
C TYR A 401 13.94 3.44 15.81
N GLU A 402 15.03 2.99 15.20
CA GLU A 402 16.26 3.79 15.08
C GLU A 402 16.11 4.93 14.05
N LYS A 403 15.54 4.65 12.86
CA LYS A 403 15.41 5.64 11.79
C LYS A 403 14.09 5.59 11.00
N GLY A 404 13.46 6.76 10.84
CA GLY A 404 12.22 6.92 10.06
C GLY A 404 12.52 7.46 8.66
N PHE A 405 11.82 6.92 7.65
CA PHE A 405 11.91 7.33 6.25
C PHE A 405 10.52 7.67 5.74
N ARG A 406 10.30 8.96 5.49
CA ARG A 406 9.06 9.42 4.87
C ARG A 406 9.18 9.40 3.35
N ILE A 407 8.23 8.77 2.67
CA ILE A 407 8.12 8.78 1.21
C ILE A 407 7.09 9.83 0.75
N PRO A 408 7.11 10.25 -0.54
CA PRO A 408 6.05 11.12 -1.07
C PRO A 408 4.69 10.44 -1.01
N THR A 409 3.63 11.25 -0.83
CA THR A 409 2.24 10.78 -0.77
C THR A 409 1.41 11.28 -1.96
N LEU A 410 0.47 10.43 -2.38
CA LEU A 410 -0.57 10.74 -3.37
C LEU A 410 -1.86 11.26 -2.72
N ASP A 411 -2.01 11.08 -1.41
CA ASP A 411 -3.20 11.51 -0.66
C ASP A 411 -3.30 13.02 -0.46
#